data_AF-A0A954CED2-F1
#
_entry.id   AF-A0A954CED2-F1
#
_cell.length_a   1.000
_cell.length_b   1.000
_cell.length_c   1.000
_cell.angle_alpha   90.00
_cell.angle_beta   90.00
_cell.angle_gamma   90.00
#
_symmetry.space_group_name_H-M   'P 1'
#
loop_
_entity.id
_entity.type
_entity.pdbx_description
1 polymer ?
#
loop_
_entity_poly.entity_id
_entity_poly.type
_entity_poly.pdbx_seq_one_letter_code
_entity_poly.pdbx_strand_id
1 'polypeptide(L)'
;MTRVRLHQTSFTAGQVAPALLGRSDLRLYQNGAATLTNVLILPTGGVRRRPGLRHVAGLPGRARLIAFEFNTEQVYLLAISDGLVTVMADGETVA
;
A
#
# COMPACT_ATOMS: atom_id res chain seq x y z
N MET A 1 16.97 36.10 -18.35
CA MET A 1 16.22 35.23 -17.42
C MET A 1 17.09 34.04 -17.07
N THR A 2 17.55 33.94 -15.82
CA THR A 2 18.37 32.81 -15.34
C THR A 2 17.47 31.64 -14.97
N ARG A 3 17.76 30.44 -15.49
CA ARG A 3 16.95 29.24 -15.23
C ARG A 3 17.17 28.75 -13.80
N VAL A 4 16.14 28.77 -12.98
CA VAL A 4 16.14 28.15 -11.64
C VAL A 4 15.76 26.67 -11.77
N ARG A 5 16.51 25.78 -11.11
CA ARG A 5 16.15 24.36 -10.96
C ARG A 5 15.64 24.14 -9.53
N LEU A 6 14.40 23.70 -9.40
CA LEU A 6 13.83 23.28 -8.13
C LEU A 6 14.17 21.81 -7.90
N HIS A 7 14.84 21.51 -6.80
CA HIS A 7 15.22 20.15 -6.43
C HIS A 7 14.25 19.61 -5.38
N GLN A 8 13.54 18.54 -5.72
CA GLN A 8 12.75 17.77 -4.78
C GLN A 8 13.65 16.72 -4.11
N THR A 9 13.88 16.87 -2.81
CA THR A 9 14.84 16.03 -2.09
C THR A 9 14.19 14.89 -1.31
N SER A 10 12.87 14.95 -1.07
CA SER A 10 12.14 13.99 -0.26
C SER A 10 10.69 13.79 -0.72
N PHE A 11 10.16 12.60 -0.45
CA PHE A 11 8.75 12.23 -0.61
C PHE A 11 8.12 11.70 0.68
N THR A 12 8.72 11.99 1.85
CA THR A 12 8.28 11.49 3.15
C THR A 12 6.87 11.91 3.54
N ALA A 13 6.35 13.01 2.99
CA ALA A 13 4.97 13.46 3.22
C ALA A 13 3.93 12.67 2.39
N GLY A 14 4.39 11.82 1.47
CA GLY A 14 3.53 10.99 0.64
C GLY A 14 2.71 11.77 -0.39
N GLN A 15 1.54 11.23 -0.74
CA GLN A 15 0.65 11.87 -1.69
C GLN A 15 -0.13 12.99 -0.99
N VAL A 16 0.04 14.20 -1.49
CA VAL A 16 -0.55 15.41 -0.92
C VAL A 16 -1.93 15.63 -1.52
N ALA A 17 -2.89 16.05 -0.68
CA ALA A 17 -4.24 16.36 -1.11
C ALA A 17 -4.25 17.54 -2.10
N PRO A 18 -5.14 17.55 -3.11
CA PRO A 18 -5.25 18.67 -4.06
C PRO A 18 -5.48 20.04 -3.41
N ALA A 19 -6.16 20.08 -2.26
CA ALA A 19 -6.41 21.31 -1.50
C ALA A 19 -5.13 21.99 -0.95
N LEU A 20 -4.00 21.26 -0.90
CA LEU A 20 -2.72 21.78 -0.43
C LEU A 20 -1.83 22.26 -1.59
N LEU A 21 -2.32 22.20 -2.83
CA LEU A 21 -1.59 22.73 -3.99
C LEU A 21 -1.33 24.24 -3.82
N GLY A 22 -0.09 24.66 -4.10
CA GLY A 22 0.32 26.06 -3.97
C GLY A 22 0.65 26.51 -2.55
N ARG A 23 0.47 25.67 -1.52
CA ARG A 23 0.87 25.95 -0.13
C ARG A 23 2.36 25.73 0.07
N SER A 24 3.18 26.56 -0.58
CA SER A 24 4.65 26.49 -0.51
C SER A 24 5.21 26.72 0.90
N ASP A 25 4.43 27.31 1.79
CA ASP A 25 4.71 27.48 3.21
C ASP A 25 4.71 26.16 3.99
N LEU A 26 3.96 25.15 3.53
CA LEU A 26 3.82 23.88 4.22
C LEU A 26 4.95 22.92 3.88
N ARG A 27 5.61 22.39 4.92
CA ARG A 27 6.61 21.32 4.78
C ARG A 27 6.05 20.05 4.12
N LEU A 28 4.76 19.77 4.28
CA LEU A 28 4.08 18.66 3.63
C LEU A 28 4.03 18.83 2.11
N TYR A 29 3.78 20.05 1.64
CA TYR A 29 3.78 20.37 0.21
C TYR A 29 5.18 20.24 -0.39
N GLN A 30 6.19 20.72 0.33
CA GLN A 30 7.59 20.63 -0.11
C GLN A 30 8.17 19.22 -0.09
N ASN A 31 7.68 18.32 0.76
CA ASN A 31 8.22 16.95 0.91
C ASN A 31 7.28 15.86 0.37
N GLY A 32 6.28 16.25 -0.41
CA GLY A 32 5.24 15.36 -0.91
C GLY A 32 5.19 15.32 -2.43
N ALA A 33 4.31 14.48 -2.96
CA ALA A 33 4.04 14.38 -4.39
C ALA A 33 2.55 14.55 -4.67
N ALA A 34 2.23 15.04 -5.86
CA ALA A 34 0.83 15.16 -6.30
C ALA A 34 0.17 13.78 -6.51
N THR A 35 0.94 12.77 -6.93
CA THR A 35 0.44 11.41 -7.16
C THR A 35 1.52 10.39 -6.86
N LEU A 36 1.18 9.34 -6.11
CA LEU A 36 2.05 8.20 -5.84
C LEU A 36 1.27 6.91 -6.09
N THR A 37 1.65 6.15 -7.13
CA THR A 37 0.95 4.92 -7.50
C THR A 37 1.88 3.72 -7.43
N ASN A 38 1.46 2.71 -6.66
CA ASN A 38 2.18 1.44 -6.52
C ASN A 38 3.65 1.59 -6.09
N VAL A 39 3.89 2.48 -5.11
CA VAL A 39 5.20 2.75 -4.51
C VAL A 39 5.12 2.74 -2.99
N LEU A 40 6.25 2.52 -2.34
CA LEU A 40 6.44 2.65 -0.90
C LEU A 40 7.39 3.81 -0.64
N ILE A 41 7.02 4.68 0.29
CA ILE A 41 7.83 5.80 0.73
C ILE A 41 8.91 5.28 1.68
N LEU A 42 10.14 5.69 1.47
CA LEU A 42 11.25 5.37 2.36
C LEU A 42 11.39 6.49 3.40
N PRO A 43 11.60 6.17 4.69
CA PRO A 43 11.87 7.18 5.72
C PRO A 43 13.08 8.07 5.40
N THR A 44 14.01 7.59 4.58
CA THR A 44 15.20 8.31 4.12
C THR A 44 14.92 9.38 3.05
N GLY A 45 13.68 9.53 2.58
CA GLY A 45 13.29 10.54 1.59
C GLY A 45 12.95 9.99 0.21
N GLY A 46 13.45 8.80 -0.13
CA GLY A 46 13.21 8.18 -1.44
C GLY A 46 11.84 7.52 -1.57
N VAL A 47 11.57 7.01 -2.77
CA VAL A 47 10.46 6.09 -3.04
C VAL A 47 11.00 4.83 -3.70
N ARG A 48 10.39 3.69 -3.40
CA ARG A 48 10.68 2.42 -4.08
C ARG A 48 9.40 1.83 -4.66
N ARG A 49 9.51 1.00 -5.70
CA ARG A 49 8.37 0.23 -6.21
C ARG A 49 7.86 -0.71 -5.13
N ARG A 50 6.53 -0.87 -5.04
CA ARG A 50 5.92 -1.89 -4.16
C ARG A 50 6.44 -3.27 -4.58
N PRO A 51 6.81 -4.15 -3.63
CA PRO A 51 7.14 -5.54 -3.94
C PRO A 51 6.04 -6.22 -4.75
N GLY A 52 6.44 -7.18 -5.58
CA GLY A 52 5.50 -8.01 -6.31
C GLY A 52 4.61 -8.83 -5.39
N LEU A 53 3.52 -9.35 -5.94
CA LEU A 53 2.65 -10.30 -5.26
C LEU A 53 3.13 -11.72 -5.56
N ARG A 54 3.11 -12.60 -4.55
CA ARG A 54 3.27 -14.04 -4.73
C ARG A 54 1.88 -14.67 -4.89
N HIS A 55 1.73 -15.59 -5.82
CA HIS A 55 0.54 -16.42 -5.92
C HIS A 55 0.50 -17.40 -4.74
N VAL A 56 -0.61 -17.40 -3.99
CA VAL A 56 -0.81 -18.29 -2.83
C VAL A 56 -1.65 -19.50 -3.23
N ALA A 57 -2.89 -19.27 -3.67
CA ALA A 57 -3.82 -20.32 -4.03
C ALA A 57 -4.81 -19.85 -5.10
N GLY A 58 -5.30 -20.80 -5.91
CA GLY A 58 -6.47 -20.60 -6.76
C GLY A 58 -7.73 -20.95 -5.97
N LEU A 59 -8.76 -20.11 -6.07
CA LEU A 59 -10.07 -20.35 -5.47
C LEU A 59 -11.04 -20.85 -6.56
N PRO A 60 -12.02 -21.70 -6.22
CA PRO A 60 -12.92 -22.32 -7.21
C PRO A 60 -13.88 -21.33 -7.88
N GLY A 61 -14.00 -20.11 -7.35
CA GLY A 61 -14.85 -19.08 -7.92
C GLY A 61 -14.68 -17.72 -7.26
N ARG A 62 -15.68 -16.86 -7.40
CA ARG A 62 -15.72 -15.57 -6.71
C ARG A 62 -15.75 -15.81 -5.21
N ALA A 63 -14.80 -15.22 -4.51
CA ALA A 63 -14.70 -15.32 -3.07
C ALA A 63 -14.61 -13.94 -2.42
N ARG A 64 -15.21 -13.81 -1.25
CA ARG A 64 -15.01 -12.69 -0.35
C ARG A 64 -13.92 -13.05 0.65
N LEU A 65 -12.88 -12.22 0.71
CA LEU A 65 -11.78 -12.37 1.66
C LEU A 65 -12.13 -11.66 2.97
N ILE A 66 -11.98 -12.34 4.10
CA ILE A 66 -12.20 -11.80 5.45
C ILE A 66 -10.97 -12.12 6.29
N ALA A 67 -10.33 -11.09 6.83
CA ALA A 67 -9.28 -11.25 7.83
C ALA A 67 -9.93 -11.70 9.14
N PHE A 68 -9.41 -12.78 9.73
CA PHE A 68 -9.88 -13.34 10.99
C PHE A 68 -8.69 -13.49 11.93
N GLU A 69 -8.76 -12.88 13.10
CA GLU A 69 -7.73 -12.95 14.14
C GLU A 69 -8.36 -13.57 15.38
N PHE A 70 -7.86 -14.74 15.79
CA PHE A 70 -8.31 -15.37 17.03
C PHE A 70 -7.52 -14.85 18.23
N ASN A 71 -6.21 -14.68 18.06
CA ASN A 71 -5.30 -14.03 19.00
C ASN A 71 -4.07 -13.51 18.26
N THR A 72 -3.09 -12.98 19.00
CA THR A 72 -1.85 -12.40 18.46
C THR A 72 -0.97 -13.38 17.69
N GLU A 73 -1.14 -14.68 17.88
CA GLU A 73 -0.37 -15.74 17.22
C GLU A 73 -1.16 -16.41 16.08
N GLN A 74 -2.48 -16.37 16.14
CA GLN A 74 -3.38 -17.11 15.25
C GLN A 74 -4.19 -16.14 14.38
N VAL A 75 -3.58 -15.80 13.24
CA VAL A 75 -4.16 -14.92 12.22
C VAL A 75 -4.45 -15.74 10.96
N TYR A 76 -5.69 -15.69 10.49
CA TYR A 76 -6.19 -16.42 9.34
C TYR A 76 -6.81 -15.48 8.31
N LEU A 77 -6.83 -15.93 7.06
CA LEU A 77 -7.60 -15.33 5.98
C LEU A 77 -8.67 -16.33 5.53
N LEU A 78 -9.94 -15.96 5.72
CA LEU A 78 -11.08 -16.75 5.28
C LEU A 78 -11.49 -16.30 3.88
N ALA A 79 -11.49 -17.21 2.92
CA ALA A 79 -12.04 -17.01 1.59
C ALA A 79 -13.39 -17.70 1.49
N ILE A 80 -14.47 -16.91 1.54
CA ILE A 80 -15.84 -17.42 1.47
C ILE A 80 -16.30 -17.40 0.02
N SER A 81 -16.61 -18.58 -0.50
CA SER A 81 -17.19 -18.83 -1.81
C SER A 81 -18.54 -19.55 -1.66
N ASP A 82 -19.22 -19.82 -2.78
CA ASP A 82 -20.53 -20.48 -2.76
C ASP A 82 -20.42 -21.90 -2.18
N GLY A 83 -21.05 -22.13 -1.02
CA GLY A 83 -21.03 -23.42 -0.32
C GLY A 83 -19.67 -23.86 0.24
N LEU A 84 -18.63 -23.02 0.18
CA LEU A 84 -17.27 -23.39 0.59
C LEU A 84 -16.55 -22.23 1.27
N VAL A 85 -15.90 -22.52 2.39
CA VAL A 85 -14.95 -21.61 3.05
C VAL A 85 -13.57 -22.23 2.99
N THR A 86 -12.63 -21.53 2.38
CA THR A 86 -11.21 -21.89 2.37
C THR A 86 -10.47 -21.04 3.40
N VAL A 87 -9.69 -21.67 4.26
CA VAL A 87 -8.91 -21.04 5.32
C VAL A 87 -7.45 -21.01 4.91
N MET A 88 -6.84 -19.84 5.02
CA MET A 88 -5.41 -19.65 4.72
C MET A 88 -4.67 -19.09 5.94
N ALA A 89 -3.45 -19.57 6.16
CA ALA A 89 -2.51 -19.08 7.18
C ALA A 89 -1.12 -19.02 6.55
N ASP A 90 -0.32 -17.99 6.90
CA ASP A 90 1.08 -17.84 6.47
C ASP A 90 1.34 -17.96 4.96
N GLY A 91 0.31 -17.67 4.15
CA GLY A 91 0.38 -17.76 2.70
C GLY A 91 0.34 -19.18 2.15
N GLU A 92 -0.31 -20.09 2.87
CA GLU A 92 -0.69 -21.45 2.49
C GLU A 92 -2.17 -21.71 2.81
N THR A 93 -2.78 -22.71 2.15
CA THR A 93 -4.16 -23.15 2.43
C THR A 93 -4.13 -24.24 3.49
N VAL A 94 -4.86 -24.05 4.58
CA VAL A 94 -4.88 -24.97 5.73
C VAL A 94 -6.18 -25.77 5.83
N ALA A 95 -7.30 -25.27 5.30
CA ALA A 95 -8.57 -25.99 5.23
C ALA A 95 -9.45 -25.51 4.07
#